data_AF-A0ABD0USX0-F1
#
_entry.id   AF-A0ABD0USX0-F1
#
_cell.length_a   1.000
_cell.length_b   1.000
_cell.length_c   1.000
_cell.angle_alpha   90.00
_cell.angle_beta   90.00
_cell.angle_gamma   90.00
#
_symmetry.space_group_name_H-M   'P 1'
#
loop_
_entity.id
_entity.type
_entity.pdbx_description
1 polymer ?
#
loop_
_entity_poly.entity_id
_entity_poly.type
_entity_poly.pdbx_seq_one_letter_code
_entity_poly.pdbx_strand_id
1 'polypeptide(L)'
;MAGLEERVRLVAWAPQQEVLRHRAVGCFITHSGWNSTLESAATGVSMVCWPWEWDQLVNSRLVGEVWKGCVQEGDGGEYGEGGDGRGEGGGAPAKGYGDGG
;
A
#
# COMPACT_ATOMS: atom_id res chain seq x y z
N MET A 1 -8.26 -18.20 -20.75
CA MET A 1 -7.08 -18.50 -19.90
C MET A 1 -5.75 -18.54 -20.66
N ALA A 2 -5.71 -18.89 -21.96
CA ALA A 2 -4.48 -19.18 -22.73
C ALA A 2 -3.41 -18.05 -22.87
N GLY A 3 -3.65 -16.82 -22.39
CA GLY A 3 -2.65 -15.73 -22.46
C GLY A 3 -2.14 -15.24 -21.10
N LEU A 4 -2.73 -15.71 -20.00
CA LEU A 4 -2.36 -15.27 -18.64
C LEU A 4 -1.10 -16.00 -18.16
N GLU A 5 -0.98 -17.28 -18.50
CA GLU A 5 0.14 -18.14 -18.07
C GLU A 5 1.49 -17.69 -18.64
N GLU A 6 1.50 -16.95 -19.76
CA GLU A 6 2.71 -16.35 -20.33
C GLU A 6 3.15 -15.06 -19.59
N ARG A 7 2.26 -14.46 -18.80
CA ARG A 7 2.46 -13.13 -18.17
C ARG A 7 2.42 -13.15 -16.65
N VAL A 8 1.82 -14.18 -16.06
CA VAL A 8 1.62 -14.32 -14.62
C VAL A 8 2.23 -15.63 -14.18
N ARG A 9 3.11 -15.54 -13.19
CA ARG A 9 3.68 -16.70 -12.49
C ARG A 9 3.25 -16.66 -11.04
N LEU A 10 2.39 -17.59 -10.65
CA LEU A 10 2.00 -17.78 -9.25
C LEU A 10 2.96 -18.77 -8.59
N VAL A 11 3.56 -18.35 -7.49
CA VAL A 11 4.47 -19.17 -6.68
C VAL A 11 4.08 -19.02 -5.21
N ALA A 12 4.31 -20.07 -4.42
CA ALA A 12 4.06 -20.01 -2.99
C ALA A 12 4.99 -19.02 -2.27
N TRP A 13 6.21 -18.85 -2.81
CA TRP A 13 7.20 -17.92 -2.29
C TRP A 13 8.14 -17.49 -3.40
N ALA A 14 8.59 -16.24 -3.34
CA ALA A 14 9.59 -15.68 -4.23
C ALA A 14 10.65 -14.93 -3.40
N PRO A 15 11.92 -14.84 -3.87
CA PRO A 15 12.94 -14.04 -3.23
C PRO A 15 12.64 -12.55 -3.42
N GLN A 16 11.75 -11.99 -2.60
CA GLN A 16 11.16 -10.65 -2.76
C GLN A 16 12.21 -9.56 -2.97
N GLN A 17 13.29 -9.57 -2.20
CA GLN A 17 14.37 -8.58 -2.33
C GLN A 17 15.07 -8.63 -3.68
N GLU A 18 15.31 -9.82 -4.23
CA GLU A 18 15.91 -9.98 -5.55
C GLU A 18 14.96 -9.53 -6.65
N VAL A 19 13.66 -9.84 -6.50
CA VAL A 19 12.62 -9.40 -7.42
C VAL A 19 12.52 -7.87 -7.43
N LEU A 20 12.42 -7.22 -6.27
CA LEU A 20 12.29 -5.76 -6.16
C LEU A 20 13.53 -5.01 -6.66
N ARG A 21 14.72 -5.62 -6.58
CA ARG A 21 15.96 -5.05 -7.14
C ARG A 21 16.05 -5.18 -8.67
N HIS A 22 15.21 -6.00 -9.27
CA HIS A 22 15.28 -6.24 -10.71
C HIS A 22 14.76 -5.03 -11.50
N ARG A 23 15.57 -4.52 -12.44
CA ARG A 23 15.27 -3.30 -13.22
C ARG A 23 13.93 -3.34 -13.97
N ALA A 24 13.44 -4.54 -14.31
CA ALA A 24 12.15 -4.70 -14.99
C ALA A 24 10.94 -4.49 -14.08
N VAL A 25 11.12 -4.39 -12.76
CA VAL A 25 10.02 -4.15 -11.81
C VAL A 25 9.75 -2.64 -11.75
N GLY A 26 8.58 -2.24 -12.23
CA GLY A 26 8.11 -0.86 -12.16
C GLY A 26 7.15 -0.57 -11.02
N CYS A 27 6.53 -1.59 -10.43
CA CYS A 27 5.52 -1.44 -9.38
C CYS A 27 5.44 -2.69 -8.49
N PHE A 28 5.13 -2.48 -7.22
CA PHE A 28 4.91 -3.53 -6.23
C PHE A 28 3.54 -3.37 -5.56
N ILE A 29 2.66 -4.35 -5.78
CA ILE A 29 1.37 -4.44 -5.06
C ILE A 29 1.63 -5.16 -3.75
N THR A 30 1.24 -4.54 -2.64
CA THR A 30 1.59 -5.00 -1.30
C THR A 30 0.48 -4.73 -0.31
N HIS A 31 0.38 -5.58 0.71
CA HIS A 31 -0.51 -5.35 1.85
C HIS A 31 0.04 -4.30 2.83
N SER A 32 1.13 -3.60 2.51
CA SER A 32 1.72 -2.55 3.35
C SER A 32 2.31 -3.04 4.68
N GLY A 33 2.75 -4.30 4.75
CA GLY A 33 3.56 -4.78 5.88
C GLY A 33 4.92 -4.08 5.93
N TRP A 34 5.39 -3.75 7.12
CA TRP A 34 6.54 -2.84 7.33
C TRP A 34 7.82 -3.28 6.61
N ASN A 35 8.18 -4.57 6.66
CA ASN A 35 9.38 -5.07 5.99
C ASN A 35 9.30 -4.89 4.47
N SER A 36 8.13 -5.18 3.88
CA SER A 36 7.92 -5.06 2.44
C SER A 36 7.93 -3.59 2.00
N THR A 37 7.40 -2.70 2.83
CA THR A 37 7.49 -1.25 2.64
C THR A 37 8.93 -0.76 2.62
N LEU A 38 9.74 -1.18 3.60
CA LEU A 38 11.16 -0.78 3.66
C LEU A 38 11.96 -1.30 2.47
N GLU A 39 11.70 -2.53 2.02
CA GLU A 39 12.36 -3.10 0.84
C GLU A 39 12.02 -2.29 -0.42
N SER A 40 10.74 -1.94 -0.62
CA SER A 40 10.31 -1.12 -1.75
C SER A 40 10.92 0.28 -1.72
N ALA A 41 10.96 0.90 -0.54
CA ALA A 41 11.58 2.21 -0.35
C ALA A 41 13.09 2.18 -0.66
N ALA A 42 13.79 1.13 -0.21
CA ALA A 42 15.22 0.96 -0.47
C ALA A 42 15.55 0.70 -1.95
N THR A 43 14.65 0.05 -2.69
CA THR A 43 14.83 -0.20 -4.13
C THR A 43 14.25 0.91 -5.01
N GLY A 44 13.53 1.87 -4.44
CA GLY A 44 12.87 2.95 -5.18
C GLY A 44 11.71 2.48 -6.05
N VAL A 45 11.10 1.33 -5.72
CA VAL A 45 9.96 0.79 -6.46
C VAL A 45 8.67 1.41 -5.93
N SER A 46 7.84 1.95 -6.84
CA SER A 46 6.53 2.51 -6.49
C SER A 46 5.57 1.44 -5.99
N MET A 47 4.81 1.76 -4.94
CA MET A 47 3.89 0.82 -4.30
C MET A 47 2.44 1.07 -4.71
N VAL A 48 1.66 -0.02 -4.77
CA VAL A 48 0.19 0.01 -4.71
C VAL A 48 -0.20 -0.70 -3.42
N CYS A 49 -0.83 0.04 -2.53
CA CYS A 49 -1.12 -0.41 -1.18
C CYS A 49 -2.52 -0.99 -1.13
N TRP A 50 -2.60 -2.25 -0.74
CA TRP A 50 -3.83 -3.00 -0.54
C TRP A 50 -3.85 -3.59 0.88
N PRO A 51 -3.91 -2.73 1.92
CA PRO A 51 -3.88 -3.19 3.30
C PRO A 51 -5.12 -4.02 3.64
N TRP A 52 -4.98 -4.98 4.54
CA TRP A 52 -6.10 -5.80 5.01
C TRP A 52 -6.38 -5.58 6.50
N GLU A 53 -5.34 -5.51 7.34
CA GLU A 53 -5.52 -5.53 8.80
C GLU A 53 -4.46 -4.75 9.58
N TRP A 54 -4.84 -4.29 10.79
CA TRP A 54 -3.94 -3.74 11.82
C TRP A 54 -3.01 -2.61 11.36
N ASP A 55 -1.71 -2.79 11.58
CA ASP A 55 -0.65 -1.83 11.31
C ASP A 55 -0.51 -1.56 9.80
N GLN A 56 -1.00 -2.46 8.95
CA GLN A 56 -0.97 -2.28 7.49
C GLN A 56 -1.74 -1.04 7.04
N LEU A 57 -2.87 -0.73 7.70
CA LEU A 57 -3.65 0.47 7.41
C LEU A 57 -2.86 1.73 7.76
N VAL A 58 -2.19 1.72 8.92
CA VAL A 58 -1.36 2.84 9.38
C VAL A 58 -0.13 3.00 8.49
N ASN A 59 0.54 1.90 8.15
CA ASN A 59 1.69 1.88 7.26
C ASN A 59 1.31 2.37 5.86
N SER A 60 0.15 1.94 5.33
CA SER A 60 -0.38 2.38 4.04
C SER A 60 -0.57 3.90 4.01
N ARG A 61 -1.22 4.47 5.04
CA ARG A 61 -1.39 5.91 5.18
C ARG A 61 -0.07 6.65 5.33
N LEU A 62 0.87 6.15 6.14
CA LEU A 62 2.19 6.76 6.28
C LEU A 62 2.91 6.85 4.92
N VAL A 63 2.95 5.74 4.18
CA VAL A 63 3.66 5.68 2.90
C VAL A 63 2.95 6.51 1.82
N GLY A 64 1.62 6.47 1.78
CA GLY A 64 0.81 7.19 0.80
C GLY A 64 0.73 8.70 1.08
N GLU A 65 0.44 9.09 2.31
CA GLU A 65 0.17 10.48 2.67
C GLU A 65 1.43 11.27 3.03
N VAL A 66 2.39 10.65 3.73
CA VAL A 66 3.61 11.34 4.17
C VAL A 66 4.73 11.15 3.17
N TRP A 67 5.03 9.91 2.78
CA TRP A 67 6.16 9.62 1.90
C TRP A 67 5.83 9.79 0.41
N LYS A 68 4.53 9.87 0.07
CA LYS A 68 4.03 9.97 -1.32
C LYS A 68 4.56 8.84 -2.21
N GLY A 69 4.86 7.68 -1.62
CA GLY A 69 5.47 6.52 -2.29
C GLY A 69 4.47 5.44 -2.70
N CYS A 70 3.21 5.60 -2.31
CA CYS A 70 2.16 4.62 -2.55
C CYS A 70 0.84 5.27 -2.98
N VAL A 71 0.10 4.57 -3.85
CA VAL A 71 -1.31 4.85 -4.13
C VAL A 71 -2.15 3.79 -3.44
N GLN A 72 -3.21 4.22 -2.75
CA GLN A 72 -4.19 3.36 -2.10
C GLN A 72 -5.54 3.53 -2.81
N GLU A 73 -6.17 2.42 -3.20
CA GLU A 73 -7.59 2.43 -3.58
C GLU A 73 -8.43 2.49 -2.29
N GLY A 74 -9.42 3.37 -2.24
CA GLY A 74 -10.15 3.68 -1.01
C GLY A 74 -10.66 2.43 -0.30
N ASP A 75 -10.28 2.27 0.97
CA ASP A 75 -10.70 1.15 1.80
C ASP A 75 -12.23 1.04 1.79
N GLY A 76 -12.78 -0.09 1.35
CA GLY A 76 -14.19 -0.46 1.57
C GLY A 76 -14.51 -0.76 3.05
N GLY A 77 -13.80 -0.11 3.98
CA GLY A 77 -13.83 -0.36 5.42
C GLY A 77 -14.38 0.84 6.19
N GLU A 78 -15.60 0.67 6.68
CA GLU A 78 -16.39 1.57 7.50
C GLU A 78 -15.73 1.85 8.87
N TYR A 79 -15.11 3.03 9.07
CA TYR A 79 -14.93 3.65 10.40
C TYR A 79 -14.82 5.18 10.28
N GLY A 80 -15.92 5.90 10.56
CA GLY A 80 -16.04 7.36 10.43
C GLY A 80 -15.96 8.15 11.75
N GLU A 81 -15.55 9.43 11.69
CA GLU A 81 -16.24 10.72 11.98
C GLU A 81 -15.31 11.89 11.58
N GLY A 82 -15.76 12.80 10.73
CA GLY A 82 -15.95 14.20 11.15
C GLY A 82 -14.73 15.11 10.94
N GLY A 83 -14.61 15.71 9.76
CA GLY A 83 -13.70 16.82 9.44
C GLY A 83 -14.37 17.78 8.45
N ASP A 84 -14.22 19.08 8.66
CA ASP A 84 -14.97 20.16 8.05
C ASP A 84 -14.69 20.34 6.55
N GLY A 85 -15.78 20.58 5.81
CA GLY A 85 -15.76 20.61 4.35
C GLY A 85 -14.97 21.79 3.77
N ARG A 86 -13.77 21.51 3.25
CA ARG A 86 -13.17 22.20 2.10
C ARG A 86 -12.44 21.18 1.23
N GLY A 87 -13.11 20.72 0.18
CA GLY A 87 -12.55 19.75 -0.75
C GLY A 87 -11.71 20.40 -1.84
N GLU A 88 -10.49 19.90 -2.03
CA GLU A 88 -9.79 19.77 -3.32
C GLU A 88 -8.91 18.49 -3.25
N GLY A 89 -9.22 17.49 -4.09
CA GLY A 89 -8.49 16.21 -4.17
C GLY A 89 -8.98 15.13 -3.19
N GLY A 90 -10.01 14.39 -3.58
CA GLY A 90 -10.72 13.44 -2.73
C GLY A 90 -9.95 12.17 -2.36
N GLY A 91 -9.05 12.28 -1.37
CA GLY A 91 -8.78 11.20 -0.42
C GLY A 91 -9.72 11.37 0.77
N ALA A 92 -10.40 10.31 1.20
CA ALA A 92 -11.29 10.37 2.35
C ALA A 92 -10.49 10.71 3.62
N PRO A 93 -11.02 11.57 4.52
CA PRO A 93 -10.26 12.04 5.68
C PRO A 93 -9.97 10.90 6.66
N ALA A 94 -8.70 10.77 7.05
CA ALA A 94 -8.24 9.86 8.09
C ALA A 94 -8.82 10.28 9.45
N LYS A 95 -9.57 9.37 10.08
CA LYS A 95 -10.03 9.58 11.44
C LYS A 95 -8.94 9.20 12.45
N GLY A 96 -8.68 10.10 13.40
CA GLY A 96 -7.62 10.00 14.40
C GLY A 96 -7.84 8.92 15.46
N TYR A 97 -6.73 8.36 15.92
CA TYR A 97 -6.65 7.53 17.13
C TYR A 97 -6.90 8.43 18.36
N GLY A 98 -7.85 8.04 19.20
CA GLY A 98 -8.05 8.62 20.52
C GLY A 98 -7.46 7.71 21.60
N ASP A 99 -6.62 8.29 22.46
CA ASP A 99 -6.11 7.67 23.68
C ASP A 99 -7.28 7.32 24.61
N GLY A 100 -7.28 6.10 25.17
CA GLY A 100 -8.26 5.71 26.18
C GLY A 100 -7.93 4.36 26.82
N GLY A 101 -7.29 4.39 28.00
CA GLY A 101 -7.07 3.25 28.89
C GLY A 101 -5.83 3.37 29.75
#